data_AF-A0A427FQN0-F1
#
_entry.id   AF-A0A427FQN0-F1
#
_cell.length_a   1.000
_cell.length_b   1.000
_cell.length_c   1.000
_cell.angle_alpha   90.00
_cell.angle_beta   90.00
_cell.angle_gamma   90.00
#
_symmetry.space_group_name_H-M   'P 1'
#
loop_
_entity.id
_entity.type
_entity.pdbx_description
1 polymer ?
#
loop_
_entity_poly.entity_id
_entity_poly.type
_entity_poly.pdbx_seq_one_letter_code
_entity_poly.pdbx_strand_id
1 'polypeptide(L)'
;MPLRLKAFLLHLGLSGIIALLAMWVVFKLWYPAPLHTAVGVTHIFLLLLLVDVILGPLLTLLVYKEGKKTLVFDLSVIAALQLSALGYGLWAVAEGRPAWLVFNTDRFDLVRVLDVDTRKLDQAAPEFRQPSWLGPRWVAAAPPSDSAAHNELIFESVQGGSDLPQRPDLYRPIADSVERITERSSPLSELQKFNSADEVQSAISQWPEADAWLPLMAGTPMVVLLRKETAEVVAVVDLRPWL
;
A
#
# COMPACT_ATOMS: atom_id res chain seq x y z
N MET A 1 14.55 -29.09 -30.85
CA MET A 1 13.44 -28.41 -30.14
C MET A 1 12.53 -27.74 -31.16
N PRO A 2 11.22 -28.05 -31.19
CA PRO A 2 10.28 -27.45 -32.16
C PRO A 2 10.29 -25.91 -32.07
N LEU A 3 10.20 -25.19 -33.20
CA LEU A 3 10.22 -23.72 -33.20
C LEU A 3 9.14 -23.11 -32.28
N ARG A 4 7.93 -23.70 -32.27
CA ARG A 4 6.85 -23.34 -31.36
C ARG A 4 7.23 -23.40 -29.88
N LEU A 5 8.04 -24.39 -29.49
CA LEU A 5 8.50 -24.53 -28.10
C LEU A 5 9.58 -23.50 -27.77
N LYS A 6 10.41 -23.11 -28.75
CA LYS A 6 11.38 -22.01 -28.58
C LYS A 6 10.66 -20.69 -28.36
N ALA A 7 9.64 -20.40 -29.18
CA ALA A 7 8.82 -19.21 -29.04
C ALA A 7 8.08 -19.16 -27.69
N PHE A 8 7.50 -20.30 -27.27
CA PHE A 8 6.90 -20.45 -25.94
C PHE A 8 7.87 -20.13 -24.81
N LEU A 9 9.04 -20.76 -24.77
CA LEU A 9 10.01 -20.56 -23.69
C LEU A 9 10.56 -19.13 -23.67
N LEU A 10 10.78 -18.53 -24.84
CA LEU A 10 11.20 -17.13 -24.94
C LEU A 10 10.12 -16.20 -24.36
N HIS A 11 8.86 -16.40 -24.74
CA HIS A 11 7.76 -15.60 -24.24
C HIS A 11 7.58 -15.80 -22.73
N LEU A 12 7.59 -17.04 -22.25
CA LEU A 12 7.51 -17.35 -20.82
C LEU A 12 8.64 -16.68 -20.03
N GLY A 13 9.87 -16.73 -20.53
CA GLY A 13 11.01 -16.06 -19.91
C GLY A 13 10.84 -14.54 -19.85
N LEU A 14 10.37 -13.92 -20.94
CA LEU A 14 10.11 -12.48 -20.99
C LEU A 14 8.99 -12.08 -20.01
N SER A 15 7.87 -12.80 -20.01
CA SER A 15 6.77 -12.57 -19.05
C SER A 15 7.25 -12.73 -17.61
N GLY A 16 8.11 -13.72 -17.33
CA GLY A 16 8.71 -13.93 -16.02
C GLY A 16 9.58 -12.75 -15.57
N ILE A 17 10.42 -12.21 -16.45
CA ILE A 17 11.24 -11.02 -16.15
C ILE A 17 10.34 -9.82 -15.83
N ILE A 18 9.31 -9.58 -16.65
CA ILE A 18 8.36 -8.49 -16.44
C ILE A 18 7.62 -8.66 -15.10
N ALA A 19 7.18 -9.87 -14.78
CA ALA A 19 6.52 -10.18 -13.51
C ALA A 19 7.44 -9.93 -12.31
N LEU A 20 8.73 -10.31 -12.38
CA LEU A 20 9.69 -10.04 -11.31
C LEU A 20 9.93 -8.53 -11.10
N LEU A 21 10.02 -7.76 -12.18
CA LEU A 21 10.12 -6.30 -12.10
C LEU A 21 8.86 -5.68 -11.47
N ALA A 22 7.69 -6.13 -11.89
CA ALA A 22 6.42 -5.71 -11.32
C ALA A 22 6.33 -6.04 -9.83
N MET A 23 6.71 -7.25 -9.42
CA MET A 23 6.76 -7.66 -8.01
C MET A 23 7.70 -6.78 -7.19
N TRP A 24 8.88 -6.45 -7.73
CA TRP A 24 9.81 -5.57 -7.06
C TRP A 24 9.22 -4.18 -6.85
N VAL A 25 8.63 -3.56 -7.88
CA VAL A 25 7.97 -2.25 -7.76
C VAL A 25 6.84 -2.30 -6.73
N VAL A 26 5.93 -3.27 -6.84
CA VAL A 26 4.75 -3.37 -5.99
C VAL A 26 5.13 -3.61 -4.53
N PHE A 27 5.98 -4.60 -4.22
CA PHE A 27 6.26 -4.97 -2.83
C PHE A 27 7.41 -4.21 -2.17
N LYS A 28 8.27 -3.52 -2.93
CA LYS A 28 9.35 -2.70 -2.35
C LYS A 28 9.05 -1.22 -2.34
N LEU A 29 8.33 -0.70 -3.35
CA LEU A 29 8.05 0.73 -3.45
C LEU A 29 6.63 1.05 -3.03
N TRP A 30 5.63 0.37 -3.58
CA TRP A 30 4.23 0.76 -3.35
C TRP A 30 3.65 0.20 -2.04
N TYR A 31 3.98 -1.04 -1.70
CA TYR A 31 3.45 -1.76 -0.55
C TYR A 31 4.58 -2.40 0.26
N PRO A 32 5.48 -1.59 0.85
CA PRO A 32 6.56 -2.14 1.67
C PRO A 32 6.00 -3.00 2.80
N ALA A 33 6.64 -4.13 3.08
CA ALA A 33 6.20 -5.02 4.16
C ALA A 33 6.20 -4.28 5.51
N PRO A 34 5.18 -4.48 6.37
CA PRO A 34 4.04 -5.41 6.22
C PRO A 34 2.80 -4.81 5.52
N LEU A 35 2.84 -3.60 4.95
CA LEU A 35 1.65 -2.89 4.45
C LEU A 35 0.91 -3.60 3.30
N HIS A 36 1.60 -4.40 2.49
CA HIS A 36 0.94 -5.29 1.51
C HIS A 36 -0.11 -6.22 2.14
N THR A 37 0.15 -6.74 3.34
CA THR A 37 -0.80 -7.53 4.14
C THR A 37 -1.86 -6.63 4.76
N ALA A 38 -1.48 -5.45 5.27
CA ALA A 38 -2.40 -4.47 5.85
C ALA A 38 -3.52 -4.06 4.87
N VAL A 39 -3.17 -3.92 3.59
CA VAL A 39 -4.12 -3.60 2.51
C VAL A 39 -4.75 -4.85 1.88
N GLY A 40 -4.09 -6.01 1.98
CA GLY A 40 -4.56 -7.26 1.38
C GLY A 40 -4.31 -7.39 -0.13
N VAL A 41 -3.32 -6.66 -0.68
CA VAL A 41 -3.07 -6.61 -2.14
C VAL A 41 -2.43 -7.89 -2.70
N THR A 42 -1.70 -8.64 -1.86
CA THR A 42 -0.81 -9.73 -2.29
C THR A 42 -1.52 -10.77 -3.17
N HIS A 43 -2.66 -11.29 -2.73
CA HIS A 43 -3.37 -12.36 -3.47
C HIS A 43 -3.91 -11.88 -4.82
N ILE A 44 -4.50 -10.68 -4.85
CA ILE A 44 -5.08 -10.09 -6.06
C ILE A 44 -3.97 -9.84 -7.09
N PHE A 45 -2.85 -9.27 -6.65
CA PHE A 45 -1.72 -8.98 -7.53
C PHE A 45 -1.03 -10.25 -8.05
N LEU A 46 -0.82 -11.26 -7.21
CA LEU A 46 -0.23 -12.54 -7.66
C LEU A 46 -1.12 -13.27 -8.66
N LEU A 47 -2.45 -13.24 -8.47
CA LEU A 47 -3.40 -13.81 -9.44
C LEU A 47 -3.27 -13.12 -10.80
N LEU A 48 -3.16 -11.78 -10.81
CA LEU A 48 -2.98 -11.00 -12.03
C LEU A 48 -1.71 -11.40 -12.77
N LEU A 49 -0.58 -11.45 -12.06
CA LEU A 49 0.70 -11.87 -12.66
C LEU A 49 0.66 -13.31 -13.16
N LEU A 50 0.00 -14.22 -12.44
CA LEU A 50 -0.13 -15.62 -12.83
C LEU A 50 -0.82 -15.76 -14.19
N VAL A 51 -1.92 -15.00 -14.39
CA VAL A 51 -2.65 -14.99 -15.65
C VAL A 51 -1.74 -14.52 -16.78
N ASP A 52 -1.01 -13.42 -16.60
CA ASP A 52 -0.13 -12.88 -17.65
C ASP A 52 1.06 -13.79 -17.96
N VAL A 53 1.69 -14.38 -16.94
CA VAL A 53 2.85 -15.26 -17.11
C VAL A 53 2.48 -16.59 -17.75
N ILE A 54 1.25 -17.08 -17.54
CA ILE A 54 0.82 -18.39 -18.07
C ILE A 54 0.07 -18.25 -19.40
N LEU A 55 -0.97 -17.41 -19.45
CA LEU A 55 -1.92 -17.43 -20.55
C LEU A 55 -1.31 -16.97 -21.87
N GLY A 56 -0.53 -15.89 -21.86
CA GLY A 56 0.13 -15.37 -23.06
C GLY A 56 1.12 -16.35 -23.71
N PRO A 57 2.06 -16.93 -22.94
CA PRO A 57 2.93 -17.98 -23.45
C PRO A 57 2.17 -19.21 -23.94
N LEU A 58 1.14 -19.68 -23.22
CA LEU A 58 0.31 -20.80 -23.69
C LEU A 58 -0.37 -20.50 -25.03
N LEU A 59 -0.95 -19.31 -25.19
CA LEU A 59 -1.53 -18.87 -26.47
C LEU A 59 -0.47 -18.82 -27.57
N THR A 60 0.74 -18.37 -27.25
CA THR A 60 1.88 -18.39 -28.18
C THR A 60 2.22 -19.81 -28.60
N LEU A 61 2.27 -20.76 -27.67
CA LEU A 61 2.54 -22.18 -27.98
C LEU A 61 1.47 -22.77 -28.91
N LEU A 62 0.20 -22.44 -28.69
CA LEU A 62 -0.94 -22.95 -29.44
C LEU A 62 -1.00 -22.37 -30.87
N VAL A 63 -0.75 -21.07 -30.99
CA VAL A 63 -0.93 -20.33 -32.26
C VAL A 63 0.31 -20.41 -33.15
N TYR A 64 1.49 -20.63 -32.58
CA TYR A 64 2.75 -20.63 -33.33
C TYR A 64 2.83 -21.81 -34.31
N LYS A 65 2.80 -21.48 -35.60
CA LYS A 65 2.99 -22.42 -36.70
C LYS A 65 3.91 -21.79 -37.76
N GLU A 66 5.00 -22.49 -38.06
CA GLU A 66 5.96 -22.07 -39.08
C GLU A 66 5.28 -21.92 -40.46
N GLY A 67 5.61 -20.85 -41.19
CA GLY A 67 5.01 -20.53 -42.49
C GLY A 67 3.58 -19.96 -42.44
N LYS A 68 2.99 -19.77 -41.24
CA LYS A 68 1.66 -19.15 -41.11
C LYS A 68 1.75 -17.65 -41.43
N LYS A 69 1.07 -17.21 -42.49
CA LYS A 69 1.08 -15.81 -42.96
C LYS A 69 0.60 -14.80 -41.90
N THR A 70 -0.34 -15.19 -41.04
CA THR A 70 -0.88 -14.35 -39.97
C THR A 70 -0.09 -14.44 -38.67
N LEU A 71 1.00 -15.22 -38.60
CA LEU A 71 1.70 -15.49 -37.35
C LEU A 71 2.12 -14.21 -36.62
N VAL A 72 2.66 -13.24 -37.35
CA VAL A 72 3.07 -11.94 -36.79
C VAL A 72 1.87 -11.20 -36.22
N PHE A 73 0.75 -11.15 -36.96
CA PHE A 73 -0.48 -10.53 -36.47
C PHE A 73 -0.99 -11.20 -35.20
N ASP A 74 -1.04 -12.54 -35.19
CA ASP A 74 -1.57 -13.28 -34.05
C ASP A 74 -0.71 -13.07 -32.78
N LEU A 75 0.62 -13.12 -32.91
CA LEU A 75 1.54 -12.87 -31.79
C LEU A 75 1.47 -11.42 -31.30
N SER A 76 1.33 -10.45 -32.22
CA SER A 76 1.15 -9.04 -31.87
C SER A 76 -0.15 -8.80 -31.09
N VAL A 77 -1.25 -9.46 -31.48
CA VAL A 77 -2.52 -9.38 -30.73
C VAL A 77 -2.38 -9.98 -29.34
N ILE A 78 -1.74 -11.15 -29.21
CA ILE A 78 -1.47 -11.77 -27.90
C ILE A 78 -0.66 -10.82 -27.02
N ALA A 79 0.44 -10.28 -27.54
CA ALA A 79 1.30 -9.35 -26.79
C ALA A 79 0.57 -8.06 -26.41
N ALA A 80 -0.24 -7.48 -27.30
CA ALA A 80 -1.00 -6.27 -27.04
C ALA A 80 -2.05 -6.48 -25.94
N LEU A 81 -2.78 -7.60 -25.97
CA LEU A 81 -3.77 -7.95 -24.95
C LEU A 81 -3.11 -8.16 -23.58
N GLN A 82 -1.99 -8.89 -23.54
CA GLN A 82 -1.26 -9.15 -22.31
C GLN A 82 -0.66 -7.86 -21.71
N LEU A 83 -0.04 -7.00 -22.53
CA LEU A 83 0.48 -5.72 -22.05
C LEU A 83 -0.64 -4.78 -21.56
N SER A 84 -1.80 -4.82 -22.22
CA SER A 84 -2.97 -4.03 -21.79
C SER A 84 -3.53 -4.55 -20.46
N ALA A 85 -3.64 -5.87 -20.29
CA ALA A 85 -4.09 -6.50 -19.05
C ALA A 85 -3.14 -6.19 -17.89
N LEU A 86 -1.83 -6.36 -18.10
CA LEU A 86 -0.80 -6.01 -17.12
C LEU A 86 -0.84 -4.52 -16.78
N GLY A 87 -0.93 -3.64 -17.78
CA GLY A 87 -0.95 -2.19 -17.60
C GLY A 87 -2.16 -1.74 -16.77
N TYR A 88 -3.35 -2.24 -17.10
CA TYR A 88 -4.56 -1.98 -16.31
C TYR A 88 -4.44 -2.52 -14.88
N GLY A 89 -3.90 -3.74 -14.74
CA GLY A 89 -3.64 -4.36 -13.46
C GLY A 89 -2.72 -3.55 -12.55
N LEU A 90 -1.59 -3.12 -13.09
CA LEU A 90 -0.62 -2.29 -12.38
C LEU A 90 -1.18 -0.91 -12.05
N TRP A 91 -1.99 -0.32 -12.94
CA TRP A 91 -2.67 0.94 -12.64
C TRP A 91 -3.64 0.80 -11.47
N ALA A 92 -4.48 -0.24 -11.46
CA ALA A 92 -5.41 -0.49 -10.35
C ALA A 92 -4.69 -0.74 -9.02
N VAL A 93 -3.57 -1.49 -9.05
CA VAL A 93 -2.69 -1.70 -7.90
C VAL A 93 -2.01 -0.39 -7.47
N ALA A 94 -1.65 0.49 -8.41
CA ALA A 94 -1.05 1.78 -8.09
C ALA A 94 -2.03 2.70 -7.35
N GLU A 95 -3.31 2.74 -7.75
CA GLU A 95 -4.35 3.54 -7.09
C GLU A 95 -4.68 3.01 -5.67
N GLY A 96 -4.56 1.71 -5.46
CA GLY A 96 -4.78 1.07 -4.16
C GLY A 96 -3.61 1.19 -3.18
N ARG A 97 -2.49 1.81 -3.57
CA ARG A 97 -1.28 1.82 -2.74
C ARG A 97 -1.41 2.74 -1.53
N PRO A 98 -0.78 2.39 -0.38
CA PRO A 98 -0.60 3.31 0.73
C PRO A 98 0.04 4.63 0.26
N ALA A 99 -0.70 5.72 0.43
CA ALA A 99 -0.24 7.08 0.15
C ALA A 99 0.32 7.72 1.41
N TRP A 100 -0.42 7.61 2.51
CA TRP A 100 -0.13 8.28 3.77
C TRP A 100 -0.37 7.35 4.95
N LEU A 101 0.47 7.52 5.97
CA LEU A 101 0.28 6.95 7.31
C LEU A 101 0.06 8.15 8.23
N VAL A 102 -1.20 8.42 8.54
CA VAL A 102 -1.66 9.69 9.11
C VAL A 102 -1.90 9.53 10.59
N PHE A 103 -1.14 10.21 11.43
CA PHE A 103 -1.48 10.32 12.84
C PHE A 103 -2.73 11.17 12.99
N ASN A 104 -3.79 10.58 13.54
CA ASN A 104 -5.05 11.24 13.83
C ASN A 104 -5.06 11.72 15.29
N THR A 105 -5.97 11.21 16.11
CA THR A 105 -6.17 11.66 17.50
C THR A 105 -5.46 10.75 18.48
N ASP A 106 -5.54 9.44 18.25
CA ASP A 106 -5.06 8.38 19.15
C ASP A 106 -4.38 7.22 18.42
N ARG A 107 -4.21 7.30 17.09
CA ARG A 107 -3.70 6.23 16.25
C ARG A 107 -3.21 6.76 14.90
N PHE A 108 -2.58 5.87 14.13
CA PHE A 108 -2.32 6.08 12.72
C PHE A 108 -3.42 5.47 11.86
N ASP A 109 -3.75 6.12 10.74
CA ASP A 109 -4.63 5.61 9.71
C ASP A 109 -3.86 5.48 8.39
N LEU A 110 -3.98 4.32 7.73
CA LEU A 110 -3.45 4.10 6.39
C LEU A 110 -4.45 4.65 5.37
N VAL A 111 -4.02 5.64 4.61
CA VAL A 111 -4.80 6.25 3.52
C VAL A 111 -4.22 5.81 2.19
N ARG A 112 -5.04 5.19 1.33
CA ARG A 112 -4.62 4.81 -0.03
C ARG A 112 -4.77 6.00 -0.98
N VAL A 113 -4.11 5.96 -2.13
CA VAL A 113 -4.23 7.03 -3.14
C VAL A 113 -5.68 7.27 -3.54
N LEU A 114 -6.45 6.21 -3.79
CA LEU A 114 -7.86 6.31 -4.14
C LEU A 114 -8.78 6.83 -3.00
N ASP A 115 -8.30 6.84 -1.75
CA ASP A 115 -9.08 7.33 -0.60
C ASP A 115 -8.79 8.80 -0.27
N VAL A 116 -7.82 9.43 -0.94
CA VAL A 116 -7.46 10.83 -0.69
C VAL A 116 -8.57 11.76 -1.17
N ASP A 117 -9.03 12.64 -0.28
CA ASP A 117 -9.99 13.67 -0.64
C ASP A 117 -9.34 14.79 -1.45
N THR A 118 -9.72 14.90 -2.71
CA THR A 118 -9.18 15.91 -3.62
C THR A 118 -9.98 17.21 -3.65
N ARG A 119 -11.11 17.32 -2.92
CA ARG A 119 -12.05 18.45 -3.00
C ARG A 119 -11.45 19.78 -2.54
N LYS A 120 -10.55 19.74 -1.55
CA LYS A 120 -9.84 20.93 -1.00
C LYS A 120 -8.31 20.84 -1.17
N LEU A 121 -7.86 20.08 -2.15
CA LEU A 121 -6.42 19.81 -2.36
C LEU A 121 -5.60 21.07 -2.69
N ASP A 122 -6.24 22.08 -3.27
CA ASP A 122 -5.67 23.40 -3.51
C ASP A 122 -5.33 24.17 -2.23
N GLN A 123 -6.03 23.86 -1.12
CA GLN A 123 -5.81 24.44 0.21
C GLN A 123 -4.69 23.72 0.98
N ALA A 124 -4.31 22.51 0.56
CA ALA A 124 -3.22 21.76 1.16
C ALA A 124 -1.86 22.40 0.86
N ALA A 125 -0.91 22.23 1.78
CA ALA A 125 0.49 22.61 1.55
C ALA A 125 1.05 21.81 0.34
N PRO A 126 1.90 22.40 -0.51
CA PRO A 126 2.38 21.78 -1.74
C PRO A 126 2.93 20.36 -1.57
N GLU A 127 3.60 20.07 -0.46
CA GLU A 127 4.19 18.78 -0.11
C GLU A 127 3.15 17.67 0.17
N PHE A 128 1.90 18.03 0.47
CA PHE A 128 0.80 17.11 0.77
C PHE A 128 -0.18 16.94 -0.39
N ARG A 129 -0.04 17.75 -1.45
CA ARG A 129 -0.96 17.71 -2.62
C ARG A 129 -0.84 16.44 -3.45
N GLN A 130 0.32 15.78 -3.40
CA GLN A 130 0.57 14.60 -4.22
C GLN A 130 1.21 13.49 -3.39
N PRO A 131 0.59 12.30 -3.37
CA PRO A 131 1.21 11.11 -2.83
C PRO A 131 2.53 10.79 -3.53
N SER A 132 3.48 10.27 -2.75
CA SER A 132 4.74 9.77 -3.31
C SER A 132 4.51 8.50 -4.16
N TRP A 133 5.37 8.32 -5.16
CA TRP A 133 5.44 7.08 -5.95
C TRP A 133 6.41 6.06 -5.35
N LEU A 134 7.23 6.46 -4.38
CA LEU A 134 8.29 5.65 -3.76
C LEU A 134 7.87 5.04 -2.41
N GLY A 135 6.59 5.12 -2.08
CA GLY A 135 6.02 4.57 -0.84
C GLY A 135 5.28 5.62 -0.01
N PRO A 136 4.61 5.17 1.06
CA PRO A 136 3.81 6.05 1.91
C PRO A 136 4.68 7.03 2.68
N ARG A 137 4.10 8.19 2.99
CA ARG A 137 4.72 9.19 3.86
C ARG A 137 3.96 9.30 5.19
N TRP A 138 4.72 9.60 6.24
CA TRP A 138 4.18 9.82 7.58
C TRP A 138 3.82 11.29 7.75
N VAL A 139 2.60 11.55 8.19
CA VAL A 139 2.07 12.89 8.44
C VAL A 139 1.18 12.88 9.67
N ALA A 140 0.86 14.04 10.22
CA ALA A 140 -0.21 14.18 11.19
C ALA A 140 -1.37 14.96 10.57
N ALA A 141 -2.59 14.68 11.02
CA ALA A 141 -3.74 15.50 10.72
C ALA A 141 -4.21 16.22 11.99
N ALA A 142 -4.55 17.50 11.84
CA ALA A 142 -5.08 18.32 12.92
C ALA A 142 -6.51 18.76 12.58
N PRO A 143 -7.48 18.58 13.49
CA PRO A 143 -8.82 19.08 13.25
C PRO A 143 -8.79 20.62 13.06
N PRO A 144 -9.72 21.18 12.27
CA PRO A 144 -9.83 22.62 12.13
C PRO A 144 -10.00 23.30 13.49
N SER A 145 -9.33 24.44 13.69
CA SER A 145 -9.49 25.25 14.90
C SER A 145 -10.80 26.04 14.92
N ASP A 146 -11.39 26.28 13.75
CA ASP A 146 -12.69 26.94 13.60
C ASP A 146 -13.83 25.95 13.83
N SER A 147 -14.78 26.32 14.71
CA SER A 147 -15.90 25.45 15.08
C SER A 147 -16.83 25.13 13.92
N ALA A 148 -17.00 26.05 12.96
CA ALA A 148 -17.85 25.79 11.80
C ALA A 148 -17.19 24.77 10.86
N ALA A 149 -15.90 24.96 10.54
CA ALA A 149 -15.12 24.01 9.75
C ALA A 149 -14.99 22.63 10.43
N HIS A 150 -14.88 22.60 11.75
CA HIS A 150 -14.88 21.36 12.52
C HIS A 150 -16.22 20.62 12.40
N ASN A 151 -17.34 21.32 12.59
CA ASN A 151 -18.67 20.73 12.44
C ASN A 151 -18.96 20.26 11.01
N GLU A 152 -18.47 21.00 10.01
CA GLU A 152 -18.54 20.60 8.59
C GLU A 152 -17.83 19.26 8.40
N LEU A 153 -16.59 19.11 8.88
CA LEU A 153 -15.83 17.85 8.78
C LEU A 153 -16.57 16.68 9.42
N ILE A 154 -17.13 16.86 10.62
CA ILE A 154 -17.91 15.81 11.29
C ILE A 154 -19.16 15.44 10.49
N PHE A 155 -19.89 16.44 9.98
CA PHE A 155 -21.10 16.21 9.20
C PHE A 155 -20.83 15.52 7.86
N GLU A 156 -19.71 15.84 7.20
CA GLU A 156 -19.24 15.14 6.01
C GLU A 156 -18.93 13.67 6.30
N SER A 157 -18.14 13.41 7.35
CA SER A 157 -17.75 12.06 7.78
C SER A 157 -18.97 11.18 8.11
N VAL A 158 -19.95 11.72 8.85
CA VAL A 158 -21.20 11.01 9.21
C VAL A 158 -22.04 10.63 7.98
N GLN A 159 -21.97 11.40 6.89
CA GLN A 159 -22.66 11.09 5.64
C GLN A 159 -21.90 10.10 4.74
N GLY A 160 -20.81 9.51 5.24
CA GLY A 160 -19.95 8.60 4.48
C GLY A 160 -18.95 9.32 3.57
N GLY A 161 -18.74 10.61 3.80
CA GLY A 161 -17.64 11.37 3.18
C GLY A 161 -16.30 11.10 3.84
N SER A 162 -15.28 11.85 3.42
CA SER A 162 -13.92 11.75 3.95
C SER A 162 -13.84 12.20 5.40
N ASP A 163 -13.13 11.43 6.23
CA ASP A 163 -12.80 11.78 7.60
C ASP A 163 -11.46 12.54 7.66
N LEU A 164 -11.07 12.98 8.86
CA LEU A 164 -9.83 13.72 9.10
C LEU A 164 -8.57 13.10 8.44
N PRO A 165 -8.34 11.78 8.48
CA PRO A 165 -7.16 11.20 7.85
C PRO A 165 -7.12 11.35 6.34
N GLN A 166 -8.27 11.43 5.65
CA GLN A 166 -8.33 11.51 4.20
C GLN A 166 -8.19 12.94 3.66
N ARG A 167 -7.91 13.94 4.52
CA ARG A 167 -7.95 15.37 4.18
C ARG A 167 -6.56 16.03 4.16
N PRO A 168 -5.89 16.12 2.99
CA PRO A 168 -4.56 16.72 2.89
C PRO A 168 -4.49 18.20 3.26
N ASP A 169 -5.62 18.92 3.18
CA ASP A 169 -5.74 20.32 3.64
C ASP A 169 -5.53 20.45 5.16
N LEU A 170 -5.70 19.35 5.90
CA LEU A 170 -5.53 19.28 7.34
C LEU A 170 -4.21 18.61 7.76
N TYR A 171 -3.38 18.22 6.79
CA TYR A 171 -2.08 17.60 7.06
C TYR A 171 -1.05 18.61 7.58
N ARG A 172 -0.21 18.11 8.47
CA ARG A 172 0.94 18.78 9.06
C ARG A 172 2.13 17.83 9.09
N PRO A 173 3.36 18.34 9.11
CA PRO A 173 4.53 17.52 9.44
C PRO A 173 4.28 16.72 10.72
N ILE A 174 4.63 15.43 10.70
CA ILE A 174 4.45 14.56 11.88
C ILE A 174 5.20 15.07 13.11
N ALA A 175 6.32 15.78 12.89
CA ALA A 175 7.11 16.43 13.94
C ALA A 175 6.31 17.45 14.78
N ASP A 176 5.22 18.00 14.24
CA ASP A 176 4.36 18.95 14.97
C ASP A 176 3.45 18.23 15.99
N SER A 177 3.43 16.89 16.01
CA SER A 177 2.55 16.08 16.86
C SER A 177 3.30 15.19 17.85
N VAL A 178 4.58 15.47 18.14
CA VAL A 178 5.40 14.66 19.07
C VAL A 178 4.75 14.51 20.44
N GLU A 179 4.29 15.61 21.04
CA GLU A 179 3.61 15.61 22.35
C GLU A 179 2.37 14.71 22.33
N ARG A 180 1.49 14.91 21.34
CA ARG A 180 0.25 14.13 21.18
C ARG A 180 0.52 12.63 20.96
N ILE A 181 1.50 12.29 20.12
CA ILE A 181 1.88 10.89 19.88
C ILE A 181 2.42 10.27 21.17
N THR A 182 3.29 10.99 21.88
CA THR A 182 3.89 10.54 23.15
C THR A 182 2.83 10.27 24.21
N GLU A 183 1.88 11.20 24.39
CA GLU A 183 0.78 11.09 25.34
C GLU A 183 -0.15 9.91 25.06
N ARG A 184 -0.39 9.59 23.78
CA ARG A 184 -1.30 8.52 23.37
C ARG A 184 -0.61 7.16 23.26
N SER A 185 0.72 7.14 23.16
CA SER A 185 1.49 5.91 23.01
C SER A 185 1.36 4.99 24.22
N SER A 186 1.24 3.69 23.95
CA SER A 186 1.11 2.64 24.96
C SER A 186 2.43 1.90 25.16
N PRO A 187 2.74 1.39 26.36
CA PRO A 187 3.93 0.57 26.58
C PRO A 187 3.83 -0.77 25.84
N LEU A 188 4.96 -1.31 25.37
CA LEU A 188 4.99 -2.55 24.58
C LEU A 188 4.37 -3.77 25.30
N SER A 189 4.42 -3.79 26.63
CA SER A 189 3.80 -4.85 27.44
C SER A 189 2.29 -5.00 27.21
N GLU A 190 1.61 -3.92 26.81
CA GLU A 190 0.18 -3.91 26.53
C GLU A 190 -0.18 -4.71 25.27
N LEU A 191 0.76 -4.97 24.37
CA LEU A 191 0.53 -5.77 23.17
C LEU A 191 0.16 -7.22 23.49
N GLN A 192 0.59 -7.75 24.64
CA GLN A 192 0.25 -9.10 25.09
C GLN A 192 -1.23 -9.25 25.48
N LYS A 193 -1.99 -8.16 25.56
CA LYS A 193 -3.45 -8.21 25.75
C LYS A 193 -4.18 -8.73 24.51
N PHE A 194 -3.57 -8.61 23.34
CA PHE A 194 -4.19 -8.89 22.03
C PHE A 194 -3.41 -9.91 21.20
N ASN A 195 -2.18 -10.24 21.62
CA ASN A 195 -1.26 -11.12 20.91
C ASN A 195 -0.63 -12.11 21.89
N SER A 196 -0.16 -13.24 21.41
CA SER A 196 0.61 -14.15 22.26
C SER A 196 1.96 -13.54 22.65
N ALA A 197 2.50 -13.93 23.81
CA ALA A 197 3.80 -13.44 24.27
C ALA A 197 4.93 -13.75 23.27
N ASP A 198 4.88 -14.91 22.62
CA ASP A 198 5.88 -15.34 21.63
C ASP A 198 5.83 -14.48 20.36
N GLU A 199 4.64 -14.14 19.86
CA GLU A 199 4.47 -13.23 18.72
C GLU A 199 5.00 -11.83 19.02
N VAL A 200 4.66 -11.28 20.19
CA VAL A 200 5.14 -9.97 20.63
C VAL A 200 6.66 -9.97 20.71
N GLN A 201 7.26 -10.95 21.40
CA GLN A 201 8.71 -11.04 21.57
C GLN A 201 9.44 -11.18 20.23
N SER A 202 8.93 -12.00 19.32
CA SER A 202 9.50 -12.18 17.98
C SER A 202 9.48 -10.88 17.17
N ALA A 203 8.37 -10.15 17.20
CA ALA A 203 8.22 -8.89 16.48
C ALA A 203 9.11 -7.76 17.07
N ILE A 204 9.08 -7.54 18.38
CA ILE A 204 9.82 -6.43 19.01
C ILE A 204 11.34 -6.66 19.03
N SER A 205 11.80 -7.93 19.03
CA SER A 205 13.24 -8.24 19.05
C SER A 205 14.01 -7.75 17.82
N GLN A 206 13.31 -7.56 16.70
CA GLN A 206 13.88 -6.99 15.47
C GLN A 206 14.08 -5.47 15.57
N TRP A 207 13.44 -4.82 16.54
CA TRP A 207 13.38 -3.38 16.71
C TRP A 207 13.67 -2.97 18.16
N PRO A 208 14.90 -3.22 18.67
CA PRO A 208 15.26 -2.99 20.07
C PRO A 208 15.18 -1.51 20.49
N GLU A 209 15.13 -0.60 19.51
CA GLU A 209 15.02 0.85 19.69
C GLU A 209 13.61 1.30 20.11
N ALA A 210 12.59 0.45 19.94
CA ALA A 210 11.20 0.77 20.24
C ALA A 210 10.87 0.51 21.72
N ASP A 211 10.14 1.44 22.36
CA ASP A 211 9.71 1.36 23.75
C ASP A 211 8.21 1.68 23.94
N ALA A 212 7.52 2.10 22.87
CA ALA A 212 6.10 2.35 22.86
C ALA A 212 5.45 1.99 21.52
N TRP A 213 4.12 1.99 21.49
CA TRP A 213 3.35 1.69 20.30
C TRP A 213 2.06 2.48 20.18
N LEU A 214 1.57 2.58 18.94
CA LEU A 214 0.23 3.07 18.61
C LEU A 214 -0.43 2.14 17.58
N PRO A 215 -1.78 2.09 17.52
CA PRO A 215 -2.45 1.33 16.48
C PRO A 215 -2.24 1.92 15.08
N LEU A 216 -2.26 1.05 14.08
CA LEU A 216 -2.44 1.39 12.67
C LEU A 216 -3.78 0.84 12.17
N MET A 217 -4.71 1.73 11.85
CA MET A 217 -5.93 1.37 11.13
C MET A 217 -5.59 1.13 9.66
N ALA A 218 -5.94 -0.05 9.19
CA ALA A 218 -5.89 -0.46 7.79
C ALA A 218 -6.93 -1.57 7.58
N GLY A 219 -7.01 -2.14 6.37
CA GLY A 219 -7.90 -3.28 6.10
C GLY A 219 -7.68 -4.44 7.08
N THR A 220 -6.41 -4.76 7.36
CA THR A 220 -6.00 -5.56 8.52
C THR A 220 -5.27 -4.64 9.51
N PRO A 221 -5.79 -4.44 10.73
CA PRO A 221 -5.15 -3.60 11.74
C PRO A 221 -3.75 -4.08 12.12
N MET A 222 -2.85 -3.13 12.33
CA MET A 222 -1.45 -3.39 12.68
C MET A 222 -0.99 -2.48 13.82
N VAL A 223 0.29 -2.59 14.18
CA VAL A 223 0.91 -1.79 15.24
C VAL A 223 2.06 -0.97 14.66
N VAL A 224 2.12 0.31 15.02
CA VAL A 224 3.27 1.20 14.80
C VAL A 224 4.12 1.19 16.06
N LEU A 225 5.37 0.76 15.92
CA LEU A 225 6.38 0.83 16.98
C LEU A 225 7.05 2.21 16.96
N LEU A 226 7.26 2.77 18.14
CA LEU A 226 7.72 4.14 18.35
C LEU A 226 8.85 4.19 19.38
N ARG A 227 9.69 5.23 19.28
CA ARG A 227 10.54 5.71 20.38
C ARG A 227 9.80 6.83 21.10
N LYS A 228 9.31 6.54 22.31
CA LYS A 228 8.36 7.35 23.08
C LYS A 228 8.82 8.79 23.27
N GLU A 229 10.05 9.00 23.73
CA GLU A 229 10.55 10.36 24.04
C GLU A 229 10.56 11.30 22.83
N THR A 230 10.72 10.74 21.63
CA THR A 230 10.86 11.49 20.38
C THR A 230 9.65 11.40 19.46
N ALA A 231 8.70 10.51 19.76
CA ALA A 231 7.65 10.05 18.85
C ALA A 231 8.17 9.59 17.48
N GLU A 232 9.44 9.16 17.38
CA GLU A 232 10.02 8.65 16.14
C GLU A 232 9.40 7.30 15.80
N VAL A 233 8.95 7.16 14.55
CA VAL A 233 8.43 5.89 14.03
C VAL A 233 9.58 4.96 13.71
N VAL A 234 9.59 3.81 14.40
CA VAL A 234 10.62 2.77 14.23
C VAL A 234 10.22 1.78 13.14
N ALA A 235 9.00 1.24 13.24
CA ALA A 235 8.51 0.22 12.30
C ALA A 235 6.99 0.06 12.34
N VAL A 236 6.44 -0.58 11.32
CA VAL A 236 5.11 -1.19 11.39
C VAL A 236 5.29 -2.70 11.52
N VAL A 237 4.59 -3.32 12.46
CA VAL A 237 4.64 -4.76 12.71
C VAL A 237 3.26 -5.39 12.60
N ASP A 238 3.21 -6.64 12.14
CA ASP A 238 1.98 -7.43 12.03
C ASP A 238 1.60 -8.02 13.40
N LEU A 239 1.30 -7.13 14.34
CA LEU A 239 0.68 -7.41 15.63
C LEU A 239 -0.69 -6.75 15.67
N ARG A 240 -1.57 -7.27 16.52
CA ARG A 240 -2.93 -6.77 16.68
C ARG A 240 -3.00 -5.71 17.79
N PRO A 241 -3.56 -4.51 17.51
CA PRO A 241 -3.75 -3.47 18.51
C PRO A 241 -5.04 -3.65 19.36
N TRP A 242 -5.91 -4.59 19.00
CA TRP A 242 -7.13 -5.01 19.71
C TRP A 242 -7.53 -6.44 19.28
N LEU A 243 -8.51 -7.04 19.95
CA LEU A 243 -9.08 -8.35 19.59
C LEU A 243 -9.93 -8.29 18.31
#